data_AF-A0A7V6DF47-F1
#
_entry.id   AF-A0A7V6DF47-F1
#
_cell.length_a   1.000
_cell.length_b   1.000
_cell.length_c   1.000
_cell.angle_alpha   90.00
_cell.angle_beta   90.00
_cell.angle_gamma   90.00
#
_symmetry.space_group_name_H-M   'P 1'
#
loop_
_entity.id
_entity.type
_entity.pdbx_description
1 polymer ?
#
loop_
_entity_poly.entity_id
_entity_poly.type
_entity_poly.pdbx_seq_one_letter_code
_entity_poly.pdbx_strand_id
1 'polypeptide(L)'
;MVDAEAAALVVRQEVFSFLHAEGLLSEERTQLLLSWRHSGFSVRSAVTVPPDDRDGLERLACDLLRAPVILERLSFGAASDRVAYARRPGRGHEPGPAAGDLTDPRKLLVRVLLHIPEPRRHVIRYHGAYSSVARARRARQRAAPASDGTAAAPPPDVSARQTPSALHTATRPPRVAPPALPPSPLDVVTPTGRSGQIRQSACPAGVP
;
A
#
# COMPACT_ATOMS: atom_id res chain seq x y z
N MET A 1 -19.84 -2.21 -21.01
CA MET A 1 -19.21 -1.37 -19.98
C MET A 1 -20.08 -1.50 -18.73
N VAL A 2 -19.53 -1.94 -17.60
CA VAL A 2 -20.32 -2.15 -16.38
C VAL A 2 -20.58 -0.79 -15.74
N ASP A 3 -21.84 -0.49 -15.41
CA ASP A 3 -22.17 0.67 -14.60
C ASP A 3 -21.62 0.46 -13.17
N ALA A 4 -20.63 1.29 -12.81
CA ALA A 4 -19.94 1.19 -11.54
C ALA A 4 -20.86 1.52 -10.35
N GLU A 5 -21.85 2.40 -10.53
CA GLU A 5 -22.77 2.75 -9.46
C GLU A 5 -23.75 1.60 -9.19
N ALA A 6 -24.38 1.07 -10.24
CA ALA A 6 -25.21 -0.12 -10.14
C ALA A 6 -24.44 -1.32 -9.55
N ALA A 7 -23.20 -1.55 -9.99
CA ALA A 7 -22.36 -2.62 -9.45
C ALA A 7 -22.07 -2.43 -7.95
N ALA A 8 -21.80 -1.20 -7.51
CA ALA A 8 -21.59 -0.90 -6.09
C ALA A 8 -22.84 -1.17 -5.25
N LEU A 9 -24.03 -0.84 -5.77
CA LEU A 9 -25.30 -1.11 -5.10
C LEU A 9 -25.56 -2.61 -4.93
N VAL A 10 -25.34 -3.40 -5.97
CA VAL A 10 -25.50 -4.86 -5.93
C VAL A 10 -24.54 -5.47 -4.91
N VAL A 11 -23.25 -5.12 -4.97
CA VAL A 11 -22.26 -5.64 -4.01
C VAL A 11 -22.62 -5.25 -2.58
N ARG A 12 -23.06 -4.00 -2.35
CA ARG A 12 -23.50 -3.54 -1.04
C ARG A 12 -24.67 -4.38 -0.52
N GLN A 13 -25.69 -4.60 -1.34
CA GLN A 13 -26.87 -5.36 -0.95
C GLN A 13 -26.53 -6.82 -0.64
N GLU A 14 -25.72 -7.47 -1.46
CA GLU A 14 -25.27 -8.85 -1.25
C GLU A 14 -24.46 -8.98 0.05
N VAL A 15 -23.52 -8.05 0.29
CA VAL A 15 -22.70 -8.06 1.51
C VAL A 15 -23.55 -7.85 2.77
N PHE A 16 -24.49 -6.91 2.77
CA PHE A 16 -25.37 -6.71 3.93
C PHE A 16 -26.33 -7.87 4.14
N SER A 17 -26.89 -8.44 3.08
CA SER A 17 -27.76 -9.62 3.17
C SER A 17 -26.99 -10.82 3.75
N PHE A 18 -25.76 -11.04 3.29
CA PHE A 18 -24.88 -12.08 3.81
C PHE A 18 -24.54 -11.86 5.30
N LEU A 19 -24.13 -10.66 5.69
CA LEU A 19 -23.77 -10.37 7.09
C LEU A 19 -24.97 -10.46 8.03
N HIS A 20 -26.16 -10.11 7.56
CA HIS A 20 -27.39 -10.28 8.32
C HIS A 20 -27.75 -11.76 8.49
N ALA A 21 -27.65 -12.56 7.42
CA ALA A 21 -27.91 -14.00 7.48
C ALA A 21 -26.96 -14.75 8.44
N GLU A 22 -25.70 -14.30 8.55
CA GLU A 22 -24.72 -14.85 9.50
C GLU A 22 -24.87 -14.30 10.95
N GLY A 23 -25.86 -13.43 11.20
CA GLY A 23 -26.08 -12.83 12.53
C GLY A 23 -24.98 -11.87 12.98
N LEU A 24 -24.10 -11.44 12.07
CA LEU A 24 -23.00 -10.51 12.37
C LEU A 24 -23.45 -9.05 12.35
N LEU A 25 -24.62 -8.78 11.76
CA LEU A 25 -25.16 -7.44 11.56
C LEU A 25 -26.68 -7.44 11.81
N SER A 26 -27.16 -6.60 12.73
CA SER A 26 -28.60 -6.45 12.98
C SER A 26 -29.27 -5.57 11.93
N GLU A 27 -30.59 -5.67 11.83
CA GLU A 27 -31.38 -4.86 10.89
C GLU A 27 -31.23 -3.35 11.18
N GLU A 28 -31.24 -2.95 12.45
CA GLU A 28 -31.09 -1.55 12.85
C GLU A 28 -29.71 -1.00 12.44
N ARG A 29 -28.64 -1.82 12.60
CA ARG A 29 -27.29 -1.45 12.16
C ARG A 29 -27.19 -1.32 10.65
N THR A 30 -27.91 -2.17 9.91
CA THR A 30 -27.97 -2.10 8.45
C THR A 30 -28.58 -0.79 7.99
N GLN A 31 -29.73 -0.42 8.57
CA GLN A 31 -30.41 0.85 8.26
C GLN A 31 -29.54 2.06 8.60
N LEU A 32 -28.82 2.02 9.72
CA LEU A 32 -27.86 3.05 10.09
C LEU A 32 -26.74 3.19 9.05
N LEU A 33 -26.11 2.09 8.62
CA LEU A 33 -25.04 2.11 7.62
C LEU A 33 -25.53 2.61 6.25
N LEU A 34 -26.78 2.30 5.88
CA LEU A 34 -27.42 2.78 4.66
C LEU A 34 -27.79 4.27 4.75
N SER A 35 -28.04 4.80 5.95
CA SER A 35 -28.32 6.23 6.15
C SER A 35 -27.10 7.13 5.87
N TRP A 36 -25.89 6.57 5.89
CA TRP A 36 -24.67 7.34 5.64
C TRP A 36 -24.60 7.80 4.19
N ARG A 37 -24.29 9.10 4.00
CA ARG A 37 -24.06 9.71 2.67
C ARG A 37 -23.11 8.88 1.78
N HIS A 38 -22.13 8.22 2.40
CA HIS A 38 -21.26 7.26 1.73
C HIS A 38 -21.30 5.94 2.49
N SER A 39 -22.03 4.97 1.95
CA SER A 39 -22.20 3.62 2.54
C SER A 39 -20.90 2.79 2.64
N GLY A 40 -19.76 3.31 2.20
CA GLY A 40 -18.46 2.64 2.25
C GLY A 40 -18.14 1.72 1.07
N PHE A 41 -19.11 1.49 0.17
CA PHE A 41 -18.92 0.71 -1.05
C PHE A 41 -18.68 1.64 -2.24
N SER A 42 -17.61 1.37 -2.99
CA SER A 42 -17.31 2.08 -4.24
C SER A 42 -16.71 1.10 -5.23
N VAL A 43 -17.24 1.06 -6.44
CA VAL A 43 -16.63 0.34 -7.56
C VAL A 43 -15.96 1.36 -8.47
N ARG A 44 -14.68 1.15 -8.78
CA ARG A 44 -13.97 1.96 -9.78
C ARG A 44 -13.79 1.13 -11.04
N SER A 45 -14.42 1.57 -12.13
CA SER A 45 -14.29 0.94 -13.46
C SER A 45 -13.86 1.93 -14.56
N ALA A 46 -13.73 3.22 -14.24
CA ALA A 46 -13.54 4.27 -15.23
C ALA A 46 -12.07 4.50 -15.65
N VAL A 47 -11.10 4.04 -14.85
CA VAL A 47 -9.68 4.28 -15.09
C VAL A 47 -8.95 2.94 -15.19
N THR A 48 -8.48 2.62 -16.38
CA THR A 48 -7.52 1.54 -16.63
C THR A 48 -6.14 2.17 -16.64
N VAL A 49 -5.27 1.72 -15.73
CA VAL A 49 -3.86 2.14 -15.71
C VAL A 49 -3.08 1.19 -16.62
N PRO A 50 -2.48 1.68 -17.73
CA PRO A 50 -1.62 0.86 -18.58
C PRO A 50 -0.40 0.32 -17.81
N PRO A 51 0.15 -0.84 -18.19
CA PRO A 51 1.32 -1.40 -17.52
C PRO A 51 2.58 -0.53 -17.66
N ASP A 52 2.64 0.32 -18.69
CA ASP A 52 3.77 1.20 -18.96
C ASP A 52 3.64 2.59 -18.29
N ASP A 53 2.46 2.92 -17.73
CA ASP A 53 2.23 4.17 -17.01
C ASP A 53 2.71 4.05 -15.56
N ARG A 54 4.00 4.32 -15.35
CA ARG A 54 4.62 4.25 -14.01
C ARG A 54 3.92 5.16 -13.00
N ASP A 55 3.58 6.38 -13.38
CA ASP A 55 2.95 7.35 -12.48
C ASP A 55 1.52 6.91 -12.12
N GLY A 56 0.78 6.36 -13.08
CA GLY A 56 -0.54 5.77 -12.84
C GLY A 56 -0.47 4.56 -11.91
N LEU A 57 0.52 3.70 -12.10
CA LEU A 57 0.75 2.53 -11.25
C LEU A 57 1.14 2.94 -9.83
N GLU A 58 1.96 3.96 -9.67
CA GLU A 58 2.33 4.52 -8.36
C GLU A 58 1.10 5.09 -7.65
N ARG A 59 0.28 5.90 -8.33
CA ARG A 59 -0.99 6.40 -7.77
C ARG A 59 -1.93 5.27 -7.36
N LEU A 60 -2.06 4.23 -8.19
CA LEU A 60 -2.87 3.05 -7.88
C LEU A 60 -2.30 2.26 -6.69
N ALA A 61 -0.98 2.11 -6.60
CA ALA A 61 -0.33 1.44 -5.48
C ALA A 61 -0.56 2.19 -4.18
N CYS A 62 -0.40 3.51 -4.18
CA CYS A 62 -0.69 4.38 -3.03
C CYS A 62 -2.16 4.28 -2.58
N ASP A 63 -3.08 4.21 -3.53
CA ASP A 63 -4.51 3.98 -3.28
C ASP A 63 -4.76 2.62 -2.61
N LEU A 64 -4.16 1.55 -3.13
CA LEU A 64 -4.37 0.18 -2.64
C LEU A 64 -3.69 -0.08 -1.28
N LEU A 65 -2.50 0.47 -1.08
CA LEU A 65 -1.71 0.31 0.14
C LEU A 65 -2.12 1.31 1.23
N ARG A 66 -3.01 2.25 0.91
CA ARG A 66 -3.53 3.30 1.80
C ARG A 66 -2.42 3.91 2.65
N ALA A 67 -1.43 4.51 1.97
CA ALA A 67 -0.30 5.13 2.64
C ALA A 67 -0.78 6.12 3.73
N PRO A 68 -0.26 6.04 4.96
CA PRO A 68 -0.76 6.84 6.09
C PRO A 68 -0.46 8.34 5.95
N VAL A 69 0.57 8.69 5.18
CA VAL A 69 1.01 10.06 4.92
C VAL A 69 1.48 10.22 3.48
N ILE A 70 1.21 11.37 2.89
CA ILE A 70 1.69 11.76 1.56
C ILE A 70 2.88 12.69 1.77
N LEU A 71 4.08 12.28 1.35
CA LEU A 71 5.32 13.03 1.61
C LEU A 71 5.31 14.43 0.98
N GLU A 72 4.71 14.58 -0.21
CA GLU A 72 4.58 15.88 -0.90
C GLU A 72 3.80 16.93 -0.09
N ARG A 73 2.99 16.48 0.88
CA ARG A 73 2.20 17.35 1.75
C ARG A 73 2.91 17.67 3.07
N LEU A 74 4.11 17.14 3.28
CA LEU A 74 4.88 17.30 4.51
C LEU A 74 6.02 18.30 4.28
N SER A 75 6.07 19.35 5.10
CA SER A 75 7.18 20.30 5.12
C SER A 75 7.81 20.38 6.50
N PHE A 76 9.14 20.39 6.54
CA PHE A 76 9.91 20.50 7.78
C PHE A 76 10.60 21.86 7.85
N GLY A 77 10.29 22.63 8.89
CA GLY A 77 10.95 23.90 9.17
C GLY A 77 12.14 23.67 10.09
N ALA A 78 13.35 23.59 9.54
CA ALA A 78 14.57 23.36 10.34
C ALA A 78 14.82 24.44 11.40
N ALA A 79 14.47 25.69 11.10
CA ALA A 79 14.61 26.81 12.04
C ALA A 79 13.59 26.79 13.20
N SER A 80 12.41 26.21 12.98
CA SER A 80 11.33 26.14 13.98
C SER A 80 11.24 24.79 14.68
N ASP A 81 11.96 23.77 14.21
CA ASP A 81 11.85 22.37 14.62
C ASP A 81 10.39 21.87 14.62
N ARG A 82 9.63 22.28 13.59
CA ARG A 82 8.23 21.90 13.40
C ARG A 82 8.02 21.25 12.06
N VAL A 83 7.08 20.30 12.04
CA VAL A 83 6.55 19.72 10.80
C VAL A 83 5.16 20.32 10.55
N ALA A 84 4.92 20.79 9.32
CA ALA A 84 3.59 21.12 8.86
C ALA A 84 3.11 20.06 7.87
N TYR A 85 1.85 19.64 8.01
CA TYR A 85 1.21 18.73 7.07
C TYR A 85 0.05 19.43 6.37
N ALA A 86 0.24 19.78 5.09
CA ALA A 86 -0.74 20.51 4.30
C ALA A 86 -2.04 19.72 4.22
N ARG A 87 -3.18 20.35 4.53
CA ARG A 87 -4.51 19.72 4.40
C ARG A 87 -4.85 19.52 2.92
N ARG A 88 -5.59 18.46 2.61
CA ARG A 88 -6.09 18.25 1.25
C ARG A 88 -7.14 19.34 1.02
N PRO A 89 -7.08 20.12 -0.07
CA PRO A 89 -8.17 21.02 -0.41
C PRO A 89 -9.42 20.15 -0.65
N GLY A 90 -10.38 20.22 0.28
CA GLY A 90 -11.65 19.54 0.17
C GLY A 90 -12.65 20.39 -0.62
N ARG A 91 -13.59 19.75 -1.32
CA ARG A 91 -14.80 20.46 -1.80
C ARG A 91 -15.61 20.89 -0.57
N GLY A 92 -15.61 22.17 -0.25
CA GLY A 92 -16.39 22.76 0.85
C GLY A 92 -15.61 23.09 2.13
N HIS A 93 -14.28 23.03 2.13
CA HIS A 93 -13.50 23.70 3.17
C HIS A 93 -13.15 25.10 2.66
N GLU A 94 -13.55 26.13 3.39
CA GLU A 94 -13.11 27.51 3.13
C GLU A 94 -11.58 27.53 2.96
N PRO A 95 -11.04 28.28 1.99
CA PRO A 95 -9.62 28.44 1.80
C PRO A 95 -9.04 29.29 2.94
N GLY A 96 -9.04 28.75 4.15
CA GLY A 96 -8.17 29.21 5.22
C GLY A 96 -6.72 28.96 4.83
N PRO A 97 -5.77 29.70 5.41
CA PRO A 97 -4.37 29.61 5.04
C PRO A 97 -3.96 28.14 5.02
N ALA A 98 -3.18 27.76 4.00
CA ALA A 98 -2.57 26.45 3.81
C ALA A 98 -1.55 26.09 4.93
N ALA A 99 -1.74 26.63 6.13
CA ALA A 99 -1.09 26.26 7.36
C ALA A 99 -1.53 24.83 7.70
N GLY A 100 -0.76 23.88 7.19
CA GLY A 100 -0.80 22.53 7.74
C GLY A 100 -0.65 22.56 9.25
N ASP A 101 -1.26 21.61 9.95
CA ASP A 101 -1.22 21.56 11.41
C ASP A 101 0.25 21.44 11.86
N LEU A 102 0.80 22.54 12.38
CA LEU A 102 2.16 22.58 12.92
C LEU A 102 2.24 21.62 14.10
N THR A 103 3.02 20.56 13.93
CA THR A 103 3.14 19.47 14.88
C THR A 103 4.60 19.27 15.24
N ASP A 104 4.83 18.86 16.49
CA ASP A 104 6.14 18.37 16.92
C ASP A 104 6.54 17.12 16.09
N PRO A 105 7.75 17.07 15.50
CA PRO A 105 8.21 15.95 14.69
C PRO A 105 8.05 14.59 15.38
N ARG A 106 8.29 14.51 16.69
CA ARG A 106 8.18 13.25 17.45
C ARG A 106 6.73 12.79 17.56
N LYS A 107 5.81 13.71 17.88
CA LYS A 107 4.36 13.41 17.88
C LYS A 107 3.86 12.96 16.52
N LEU A 108 4.36 13.55 15.43
CA LEU A 108 4.01 13.09 14.09
C LEU A 108 4.50 11.65 13.87
N LEU A 109 5.76 11.36 14.21
CA LEU A 109 6.32 10.02 14.05
C LEU A 109 5.49 8.97 14.80
N VAL A 110 5.13 9.24 16.06
CA VAL A 110 4.25 8.35 16.85
C VAL A 110 2.91 8.11 16.14
N ARG A 111 2.28 9.16 15.59
CA ARG A 111 1.02 9.03 14.84
C ARG A 111 1.16 8.20 13.58
N VAL A 112 2.28 8.34 12.86
CA VAL A 112 2.58 7.53 11.66
C VAL A 112 2.80 6.08 12.04
N LEU A 113 3.55 5.82 13.12
CA LEU A 113 3.83 4.47 13.61
C LEU A 113 2.56 3.70 13.98
N LEU A 114 1.51 4.37 14.49
CA LEU A 114 0.21 3.74 14.79
C LEU A 114 -0.49 3.15 13.55
N HIS A 115 -0.13 3.60 12.34
CA HIS A 115 -0.71 3.08 11.10
C HIS A 115 0.07 1.90 10.53
N ILE A 116 1.28 1.61 11.04
CA ILE A 116 2.08 0.49 10.57
C ILE A 116 1.50 -0.79 11.19
N PRO A 117 1.02 -1.74 10.37
CA PRO A 117 0.47 -2.99 10.87
C PRO A 117 1.54 -3.83 11.55
N GLU A 118 1.11 -4.73 12.43
CA GLU A 118 2.02 -5.65 13.10
C GLU A 118 2.83 -6.48 12.10
N PRO A 119 4.09 -6.81 12.42
CA PRO A 119 4.90 -7.66 11.57
C PRO A 119 4.19 -8.96 11.21
N ARG A 120 4.31 -9.38 9.94
CA ARG A 120 3.74 -10.62 9.38
C ARG A 120 2.21 -10.63 9.21
N ARG A 121 1.52 -9.49 9.32
CA ARG A 121 0.10 -9.39 8.93
C ARG A 121 -0.04 -9.04 7.44
N HIS A 122 -0.82 -9.84 6.73
CA HIS A 122 -1.18 -9.54 5.33
C HIS A 122 -2.13 -8.35 5.27
N VAL A 123 -1.65 -7.23 4.73
CA VAL A 123 -2.43 -6.00 4.55
C VAL A 123 -3.36 -6.10 3.34
N ILE A 124 -2.95 -6.85 2.31
CA ILE A 124 -3.72 -7.06 1.08
C ILE A 124 -4.17 -8.52 1.00
N ARG A 125 -5.45 -8.73 0.74
CA ARG A 125 -6.05 -10.04 0.46
C ARG A 125 -6.71 -10.01 -0.91
N TYR A 126 -6.34 -10.98 -1.76
CA TYR A 126 -6.89 -11.08 -3.11
C TYR A 126 -8.04 -12.10 -3.14
N HIS A 127 -9.21 -11.65 -3.60
CA HIS A 127 -10.42 -12.46 -3.72
C HIS A 127 -10.86 -12.62 -5.18
N GLY A 128 -11.75 -13.58 -5.42
CA GLY A 128 -12.31 -13.84 -6.75
C GLY A 128 -11.25 -14.15 -7.80
N ALA A 129 -11.34 -13.49 -8.95
CA ALA A 129 -10.42 -13.69 -10.08
C ALA A 129 -8.95 -13.41 -9.73
N TYR A 130 -8.67 -12.51 -8.78
CA TYR A 130 -7.32 -12.16 -8.38
C TYR A 130 -6.73 -13.09 -7.31
N SER A 131 -7.53 -13.98 -6.72
CA SER A 131 -7.04 -14.95 -5.73
C SER A 131 -5.91 -15.83 -6.29
N SER A 132 -4.98 -16.24 -5.41
CA SER A 132 -3.88 -17.15 -5.78
C SER A 132 -4.43 -18.46 -6.36
N VAL A 133 -5.51 -18.97 -5.79
CA VAL A 133 -6.21 -20.18 -6.26
C VAL A 133 -6.76 -19.99 -7.68
N ALA A 134 -7.49 -18.91 -7.95
CA ALA A 134 -8.04 -18.66 -9.29
C ALA A 134 -6.93 -18.43 -10.34
N ARG A 135 -5.84 -17.76 -9.98
CA ARG A 135 -4.68 -17.59 -10.88
C ARG A 135 -3.98 -18.91 -11.16
N ALA A 136 -3.74 -19.73 -10.13
CA ALA A 136 -3.13 -21.05 -10.28
C ALA A 136 -3.99 -21.97 -11.16
N ARG A 137 -5.33 -21.97 -10.97
CA ARG A 137 -6.27 -22.71 -11.82
C ARG A 137 -6.18 -22.28 -13.29
N ARG A 138 -6.18 -20.98 -13.56
CA ARG A 138 -6.03 -20.43 -14.92
C ARG A 138 -4.68 -20.74 -15.56
N ALA A 139 -3.60 -20.69 -14.77
CA ALA A 139 -2.27 -21.07 -15.26
C ALA A 139 -2.22 -22.54 -15.67
N ARG A 140 -2.80 -23.45 -14.87
CA ARG A 140 -2.92 -24.88 -15.19
C ARG A 140 -3.77 -25.12 -16.44
N GLN A 141 -4.90 -24.41 -16.58
CA GLN A 141 -5.75 -24.51 -17.77
C GLN A 141 -5.06 -24.03 -19.05
N ARG A 142 -4.21 -23.00 -18.96
CA ARG A 142 -3.40 -22.50 -20.09
C ARG A 142 -2.22 -23.40 -20.43
N ALA A 143 -1.70 -24.13 -19.45
CA ALA A 143 -0.60 -25.08 -19.62
C ALA A 143 -1.08 -26.49 -20.00
N ALA A 144 -2.38 -26.78 -19.87
CA ALA A 144 -2.96 -28.02 -20.37
C ALA A 144 -2.92 -27.98 -21.91
N PRO A 145 -2.34 -29.00 -22.57
CA PRO A 145 -2.44 -29.11 -24.01
C PRO A 145 -3.92 -29.19 -24.40
N ALA A 146 -4.29 -28.60 -25.54
CA ALA A 146 -5.61 -28.77 -26.11
C ALA A 146 -5.79 -30.26 -26.43
N SER A 147 -6.35 -31.01 -25.50
CA SER A 147 -6.79 -32.36 -25.75
C SER A 147 -8.04 -32.27 -26.61
N ASP A 148 -7.90 -32.58 -27.89
CA ASP A 148 -9.02 -32.95 -28.73
C ASP A 148 -9.88 -34.00 -27.99
N GLY A 149 -11.19 -33.82 -28.10
CA GLY A 149 -12.18 -34.32 -27.16
C GLY A 149 -12.04 -35.78 -26.73
N THR A 150 -12.06 -35.97 -25.41
CA THR A 150 -12.78 -37.09 -24.79
C THR A 150 -13.31 -36.61 -23.45
N ALA A 151 -14.63 -36.68 -23.31
CA ALA A 151 -15.35 -36.31 -22.11
C ALA A 151 -14.89 -37.19 -20.94
N ALA A 152 -14.14 -36.60 -20.01
CA ALA A 152 -13.88 -37.18 -18.69
C ALA A 152 -14.68 -36.39 -17.65
N ALA A 153 -15.57 -37.10 -16.96
CA ALA A 153 -16.52 -36.60 -15.99
C ALA A 153 -15.88 -35.80 -14.84
N PRO A 154 -16.59 -34.81 -14.26
CA PRO A 154 -16.07 -34.02 -13.16
C PRO A 154 -15.92 -34.87 -11.88
N PRO A 155 -14.83 -34.72 -11.09
CA PRO A 155 -14.73 -35.34 -9.78
C PRO A 155 -15.70 -34.65 -8.78
N PRO A 156 -16.17 -35.38 -7.75
CA PRO A 156 -17.26 -34.94 -6.91
C PRO A 156 -16.87 -33.77 -6.00
N ASP A 157 -17.88 -32.96 -5.73
CA ASP A 157 -17.90 -31.85 -4.79
C ASP A 157 -17.63 -32.36 -3.37
N VAL A 158 -16.51 -31.94 -2.78
CA VAL A 158 -16.26 -32.10 -1.34
C VAL A 158 -16.34 -30.73 -0.69
N SER A 159 -17.58 -30.38 -0.35
CA SER A 159 -17.87 -29.52 0.78
C SER A 159 -17.28 -30.17 2.04
N ALA A 160 -16.11 -29.70 2.44
CA ALA A 160 -15.55 -29.94 3.75
C ALA A 160 -15.02 -28.62 4.30
N ARG A 161 -15.75 -28.09 5.29
CA ARG A 161 -15.20 -27.16 6.30
C ARG A 161 -13.86 -27.71 6.75
N GLN A 162 -12.79 -27.00 6.42
CA GLN A 162 -11.51 -27.15 7.09
C GLN A 162 -11.00 -25.76 7.43
N THR A 163 -11.21 -25.34 8.67
CA THR A 163 -10.21 -24.54 9.37
C THR A 163 -8.93 -25.36 9.42
N PRO A 164 -7.77 -24.73 9.21
CA PRO A 164 -6.69 -25.02 10.13
C PRO A 164 -6.13 -23.71 10.68
N SER A 165 -6.43 -23.50 11.96
CA SER A 165 -5.45 -22.93 12.86
C SER A 165 -4.37 -23.98 13.06
N ALA A 166 -3.22 -23.80 12.40
CA ALA A 166 -1.96 -24.43 12.77
C ALA A 166 -0.82 -23.72 12.04
N LEU A 167 0.08 -23.14 12.82
CA LEU A 167 1.40 -22.68 12.42
C LEU A 167 2.08 -23.78 11.59
N HIS A 168 2.19 -23.59 10.28
CA HIS A 168 3.10 -24.39 9.47
C HIS A 168 4.45 -23.68 9.49
N THR A 169 5.35 -24.18 10.35
CA THR A 169 6.78 -23.93 10.28
C THR A 169 7.27 -24.49 8.95
N ALA A 170 7.31 -23.65 7.92
CA ALA A 170 7.95 -24.02 6.67
C ALA A 170 9.46 -24.10 6.91
N THR A 171 9.99 -25.32 6.91
CA THR A 171 11.43 -25.60 6.81
C THR A 171 11.99 -24.81 5.63
N ARG A 172 12.79 -23.80 5.97
CA ARG A 172 13.50 -22.94 5.02
C ARG A 172 14.52 -23.78 4.24
N PRO A 173 14.52 -23.79 2.89
CA PRO A 173 15.64 -24.35 2.14
C PRO A 173 16.91 -23.54 2.44
N PRO A 174 18.11 -24.16 2.44
CA PRO A 174 19.34 -23.45 2.73
C PRO A 174 19.52 -22.30 1.75
N ARG A 175 19.79 -21.11 2.29
CA ARG A 175 20.08 -19.90 1.52
C ARG A 175 21.41 -20.12 0.80
N VAL A 176 21.37 -20.45 -0.48
CA VAL A 176 22.55 -20.32 -1.34
C VAL A 176 22.93 -18.85 -1.34
N ALA A 177 24.12 -18.54 -0.82
CA ALA A 177 24.65 -17.20 -0.85
C ALA A 177 24.77 -16.76 -2.32
N PRO A 178 24.31 -15.55 -2.70
CA PRO A 178 24.60 -15.03 -4.02
C PRO A 178 26.13 -14.94 -4.19
N PRO A 179 26.70 -15.27 -5.36
CA PRO A 179 28.11 -15.05 -5.61
C PRO A 179 28.44 -13.57 -5.40
N ALA A 180 29.56 -13.31 -4.73
CA ALA A 180 30.02 -11.96 -4.44
C ALA A 180 30.06 -11.13 -5.72
N LEU A 181 29.32 -10.02 -5.75
CA LEU A 181 29.47 -9.02 -6.80
C LEU A 181 30.92 -8.51 -6.77
N PRO A 182 31.58 -8.34 -7.93
CA PRO A 182 32.86 -7.66 -7.97
C PRO A 182 32.70 -6.20 -7.50
N PRO A 183 33.71 -5.61 -6.84
CA PRO A 183 33.61 -4.24 -6.35
C PRO A 183 33.44 -3.25 -7.50
N SER A 184 32.48 -2.34 -7.36
CA SER A 184 32.27 -1.21 -8.25
C SER A 184 33.46 -0.24 -8.19
N PRO A 185 33.89 0.38 -9.31
CA PRO A 185 35.12 1.15 -9.41
C PRO A 185 35.07 2.57 -8.81
N LEU A 186 34.29 2.80 -7.74
CA LEU A 186 34.23 4.10 -7.06
C LEU A 186 34.94 4.16 -5.70
N ASP A 187 35.59 3.06 -5.26
CA ASP A 187 36.39 3.02 -4.04
C ASP A 187 37.90 3.04 -4.30
N VAL A 188 38.37 3.87 -5.23
CA VAL A 188 39.80 4.22 -5.35
C VAL A 188 39.98 5.71 -5.13
N VAL A 189 39.99 6.12 -3.85
CA VAL A 189 40.62 7.37 -3.44
C VAL A 189 42.04 7.04 -3.02
N THR A 190 42.99 7.22 -3.95
CA THR A 190 44.42 7.18 -3.66
C THR A 190 44.82 8.45 -2.91
N PRO A 191 45.58 8.35 -1.79
CA PRO A 191 46.11 9.51 -1.11
C PRO A 191 47.41 9.93 -1.81
N THR A 192 47.34 10.90 -2.73
CA THR A 192 48.56 11.53 -3.24
C THR A 192 48.78 12.83 -2.47
N GLY A 193 49.68 12.75 -1.48
CA GLY A 193 50.15 13.91 -0.76
C GLY A 193 50.81 14.92 -1.69
N ARG A 194 50.45 16.19 -1.53
CA ARG A 194 51.32 17.29 -1.93
C ARG A 194 51.16 18.44 -0.94
N SER A 195 52.18 18.55 -0.09
CA SER A 195 52.44 19.68 0.79
C SER A 195 52.36 21.00 0.04
N GLY A 196 51.64 21.96 0.61
CA GLY A 196 51.63 23.37 0.22
C GLY A 196 51.22 24.20 1.42
N GLN A 197 52.16 24.99 1.93
CA GLN A 197 52.12 25.71 3.21
C GLN A 197 50.93 26.66 3.36
N ILE A 198 50.24 26.58 4.49
CA ILE A 198 49.34 27.62 4.99
C ILE A 198 50.22 28.69 5.65
N ARG A 199 50.36 29.85 5.00
CA ARG A 199 50.87 31.05 5.67
C ARG A 199 49.75 31.63 6.54
N GLN A 200 50.01 31.60 7.84
CA GLN A 200 49.31 32.41 8.83
C GLN A 200 49.51 33.90 8.51
N SER A 201 48.44 34.70 8.52
CA SER A 201 48.56 36.13 8.79
C SER A 201 47.42 36.57 9.69
N ALA A 202 47.82 37.16 10.81
CA ALA A 202 47.04 37.52 11.96
C ALA A 202 46.00 38.63 11.70
N CYS A 203 44.97 38.64 12.54
CA CYS A 203 44.20 39.84 12.86
C CYS A 203 45.11 40.96 13.38
N PRO A 204 44.66 42.22 13.28
CA PRO A 204 44.57 42.96 14.54
C PRO A 204 43.27 43.78 14.69
N ALA A 205 42.96 43.99 15.97
CA ALA A 205 41.91 44.83 16.53
C ALA A 205 42.07 46.33 16.20
N GLY A 206 40.98 47.10 16.39
CA GLY A 206 41.09 48.55 16.62
C GLY A 206 39.92 49.41 16.13
N VAL A 207 39.03 49.74 17.07
CA VAL A 207 38.04 50.85 17.12
C VAL A 207 38.80 52.20 17.07
N PRO A 208 38.25 53.38 16.65
CA PRO A 208 37.09 54.07 17.22
C PRO A 208 35.82 54.10 16.35
#